data_AF-A0AAD9PNR8-F1
#
_entry.id   AF-A0AAD9PNR8-F1
#
_cell.length_a   1.000
_cell.length_b   1.000
_cell.length_c   1.000
_cell.angle_alpha   90.00
_cell.angle_beta   90.00
_cell.angle_gamma   90.00
#
_symmetry.space_group_name_H-M   'P 1'
#
loop_
_entity.id
_entity.type
_entity.pdbx_description
1 polymer ?
#
loop_
_entity_poly.entity_id
_entity_poly.type
_entity_poly.pdbx_seq_one_letter_code
_entity_poly.pdbx_strand_id
1 'polypeptide(L)'
;MNKCLDDGVFDHASPQEAADIFVSLLTKYGFKYIASDFDATMISMHSDEEILKSVTPDFKAVGERIKSTDIKLGVVTFSDATSVENHPVYISGEKMVRLALEKSNCTANVDRVYAFYPKFVYISIFTL
;
A
#
# COMPACT_ATOMS: atom_id res chain seq x y z
N MET A 1 17.62 3.60 11.59
CA MET A 1 16.99 2.78 10.54
C MET A 1 17.84 1.55 10.26
N ASN A 2 19.11 1.72 9.87
CA ASN A 2 20.05 0.62 9.57
C ASN A 2 20.10 -0.46 10.67
N LYS A 3 20.26 -0.09 11.94
CA LYS A 3 20.24 -1.06 13.06
C LYS A 3 19.00 -1.96 13.12
N CYS A 4 17.81 -1.45 12.76
CA CYS A 4 16.58 -2.26 12.75
C CYS A 4 16.54 -3.24 11.57
N LEU A 5 17.24 -2.94 10.48
CA LEU A 5 17.36 -3.81 9.31
C LEU A 5 18.46 -4.86 9.53
N ASP A 6 19.57 -4.45 10.12
CA ASP A 6 20.73 -5.32 10.39
C ASP A 6 20.44 -6.39 11.46
N ASP A 7 19.55 -6.10 12.41
CA ASP A 7 19.19 -7.00 13.51
C ASP A 7 18.06 -8.00 13.13
N GLY A 8 17.58 -8.03 11.87
CA GLY A 8 16.55 -8.97 11.41
C GLY A 8 15.19 -8.83 12.12
N VAL A 9 14.91 -7.64 12.66
CA VAL A 9 13.78 -7.42 13.60
C VAL A 9 12.42 -7.75 13.00
N PHE A 10 12.29 -7.67 11.67
CA PHE A 10 11.04 -7.98 10.95
C PHE A 10 10.85 -9.46 10.64
N ASP A 11 11.91 -10.28 10.64
CA ASP A 11 11.86 -11.68 10.16
C ASP A 11 11.02 -12.61 11.06
N HIS A 12 10.78 -12.19 12.29
CA HIS A 12 10.03 -12.93 13.30
C HIS A 12 8.86 -12.15 13.89
N ALA A 13 8.62 -10.93 13.38
CA ALA A 13 7.56 -10.08 13.87
C ALA A 13 6.21 -10.52 13.29
N SER A 14 5.17 -10.54 14.13
CA SER A 14 3.80 -10.55 13.63
C SER A 14 3.52 -9.25 12.83
N PRO A 15 2.49 -9.25 11.96
CA PRO A 15 2.11 -8.04 11.22
C PRO A 15 1.90 -6.81 12.11
N GLN A 16 1.34 -6.99 13.32
CA GLN A 16 1.11 -5.92 14.28
C GLN A 16 2.42 -5.38 14.87
N GLU A 17 3.35 -6.25 15.24
CA GLU A 17 4.67 -5.87 15.75
C GLU A 17 5.49 -5.16 14.66
N ALA A 18 5.51 -5.72 13.45
CA ALA A 18 6.16 -5.13 12.29
C ALA A 18 5.59 -3.73 11.99
N ALA A 19 4.26 -3.58 11.99
CA ALA A 19 3.61 -2.29 11.79
C ALA A 19 3.95 -1.28 12.88
N ASP A 20 4.00 -1.68 14.16
CA ASP A 20 4.37 -0.78 15.24
C ASP A 20 5.82 -0.30 15.13
N ILE A 21 6.76 -1.22 14.86
CA ILE A 21 8.17 -0.88 14.63
C ILE A 21 8.30 0.07 13.44
N PHE A 22 7.68 -0.27 12.31
CA PHE A 22 7.76 0.51 11.08
C PHE A 22 7.18 1.92 11.26
N VAL A 23 5.96 2.05 11.77
CA VAL A 23 5.30 3.34 11.97
C VAL A 23 6.00 4.18 13.03
N SER A 24 6.53 3.56 14.09
CA SER A 24 7.33 4.25 15.11
C SER A 24 8.62 4.82 14.54
N LEU A 25 9.30 4.08 13.66
CA LEU A 25 10.48 4.58 12.94
C LEU A 25 10.12 5.76 12.05
N LEU A 26 9.09 5.63 11.21
CA LEU A 26 8.64 6.72 10.34
C LEU A 26 8.31 7.99 11.13
N THR A 27 7.59 7.83 12.24
CA THR A 27 7.25 8.94 13.14
C THR A 27 8.50 9.58 13.74
N LYS A 28 9.44 8.77 14.25
CA LYS A 28 10.70 9.23 14.83
C LYS A 28 11.54 10.06 13.86
N TYR A 29 11.56 9.68 12.59
CA TYR A 29 12.31 10.39 11.54
C TYR A 29 11.50 11.49 10.84
N GLY A 30 10.28 11.76 11.29
CA GLY A 30 9.47 12.88 10.81
C GLY A 30 8.82 12.65 9.45
N PHE A 31 8.71 11.41 8.98
CA PHE A 31 7.95 11.10 7.77
C PHE A 31 6.46 11.39 8.00
N LYS A 32 5.78 11.90 6.96
CA LYS A 32 4.37 12.32 7.02
C LYS A 32 3.49 11.63 5.98
N TYR A 33 4.08 10.83 5.10
CA TYR A 33 3.35 10.18 4.02
C TYR A 33 3.98 8.83 3.68
N ILE A 34 3.14 7.82 3.49
CA ILE A 34 3.49 6.52 2.93
C ILE A 34 2.79 6.41 1.58
N ALA A 35 3.55 6.08 0.54
CA ALA A 35 2.99 5.67 -0.74
C ALA A 35 3.26 4.17 -0.90
N SER A 36 2.20 3.37 -0.82
CA SER A 36 2.28 1.91 -1.00
C SER A 36 2.00 1.57 -2.44
N ASP A 37 2.81 0.69 -3.04
CA ASP A 37 2.38 0.01 -4.26
C ASP A 37 1.15 -0.87 -3.97
N PHE A 38 0.33 -1.10 -4.98
CA PHE A 38 -0.83 -1.99 -4.86
C PHE A 38 -0.38 -3.44 -4.97
N ASP A 39 0.36 -3.69 -6.03
CA ASP A 39 0.64 -4.99 -6.58
C ASP A 39 1.77 -5.70 -5.80
N ALA A 40 1.51 -6.92 -5.31
CA ALA A 40 2.43 -7.70 -4.45
C ALA A 40 2.88 -6.97 -3.15
N THR A 41 2.26 -5.84 -2.80
CA THR A 41 2.56 -5.03 -1.61
C THR A 41 1.31 -4.86 -0.76
N MET A 42 0.29 -4.16 -1.28
CA MET A 42 -1.02 -4.07 -0.62
C MET A 42 -1.77 -5.40 -0.72
N ILE A 43 -1.70 -6.07 -1.87
CA ILE A 43 -2.36 -7.36 -2.14
C ILE A 43 -1.33 -8.47 -2.35
N SER A 44 -1.67 -9.71 -1.97
CA SER A 44 -0.79 -10.87 -2.16
C SER A 44 -1.02 -11.63 -3.46
N MET A 45 -2.18 -11.48 -4.11
CA MET A 45 -2.54 -12.21 -5.33
C MET A 45 -2.52 -11.31 -6.56
N HIS A 46 -2.09 -11.85 -7.70
CA HIS A 46 -1.90 -11.08 -8.94
C HIS A 46 -2.79 -11.49 -10.12
N SER A 47 -3.46 -12.63 -10.01
CA SER A 47 -4.25 -13.18 -11.12
C SER A 47 -5.28 -14.16 -10.57
N ASP A 48 -6.42 -13.66 -10.10
CA ASP A 48 -7.60 -14.49 -9.80
C ASP A 48 -8.84 -13.65 -9.47
N GLU A 49 -10.01 -14.30 -9.40
CA GLU A 49 -11.29 -13.72 -8.94
C GLU A 49 -11.22 -13.18 -7.50
N GLU A 50 -10.24 -13.63 -6.71
CA GLU A 50 -10.07 -13.27 -5.31
C GLU A 50 -9.07 -12.13 -5.04
N ILE A 51 -8.51 -11.50 -6.09
CA ILE A 51 -7.59 -10.34 -5.97
C ILE A 51 -8.11 -9.30 -4.97
N LEU A 52 -9.39 -8.94 -5.05
CA LEU A 52 -9.99 -7.90 -4.20
C LEU A 52 -10.14 -8.31 -2.73
N LYS A 53 -9.99 -9.59 -2.39
CA LYS A 53 -10.02 -10.06 -1.00
C LYS A 53 -8.61 -10.23 -0.41
N SER A 54 -7.58 -10.09 -1.24
CA SER A 54 -6.21 -10.50 -0.92
C SER A 54 -5.33 -9.43 -0.28
N VAL A 55 -5.92 -8.38 0.30
CA VAL A 55 -5.14 -7.37 1.03
C VAL A 55 -4.36 -8.03 2.15
N THR A 56 -3.05 -7.78 2.18
CA THR A 56 -2.10 -8.46 3.07
C THR A 56 -2.38 -8.14 4.54
N PRO A 57 -2.11 -9.08 5.47
CA PRO A 57 -2.16 -8.79 6.90
C PRO A 57 -1.28 -7.60 7.30
N ASP A 58 -0.11 -7.46 6.69
CA ASP A 58 0.84 -6.38 6.98
C ASP A 58 0.30 -5.02 6.56
N PHE A 59 -0.28 -4.90 5.36
CA PHE A 59 -0.91 -3.67 4.92
C PHE A 59 -2.08 -3.27 5.84
N LYS A 60 -2.90 -4.25 6.26
CA LYS A 60 -3.98 -4.01 7.23
C LYS A 60 -3.43 -3.50 8.56
N ALA A 61 -2.36 -4.12 9.07
CA ALA A 61 -1.75 -3.74 10.33
C ALA A 61 -1.15 -2.33 10.28
N VAL A 62 -0.44 -1.99 9.20
CA VAL A 62 0.06 -0.61 8.98
C VAL A 62 -1.10 0.36 8.88
N GLY A 63 -2.12 0.05 8.08
CA GLY A 63 -3.30 0.89 7.88
C GLY A 63 -4.10 1.17 9.16
N GLU A 64 -4.14 0.21 10.10
CA GLU A 64 -4.70 0.41 11.43
C GLU A 64 -3.75 1.27 12.29
N ARG A 65 -2.46 0.92 12.32
CA ARG A 65 -1.47 1.55 13.19
C ARG A 65 -1.26 3.04 12.90
N ILE A 66 -1.37 3.47 11.64
CA ILE A 66 -1.19 4.87 11.26
C ILE A 66 -2.36 5.77 11.69
N LYS A 67 -3.54 5.22 12.03
CA LYS A 67 -4.71 6.03 12.45
C LYS A 67 -4.46 6.84 13.72
N SER A 68 -3.49 6.43 14.54
CA SER A 68 -3.05 7.15 15.74
C SER A 68 -1.88 8.10 15.49
N THR A 69 -1.57 8.42 14.22
CA THR A 69 -0.45 9.27 13.81
C THR A 69 -0.89 10.31 12.79
N ASP A 70 -0.04 11.31 12.53
CA ASP A 70 -0.24 12.28 11.44
C ASP A 70 0.23 11.75 10.07
N ILE A 71 0.65 10.49 9.97
CA ILE A 71 1.13 9.89 8.72
C ILE A 71 -0.07 9.57 7.83
N LYS A 72 -0.06 10.10 6.61
CA LYS A 72 -1.05 9.78 5.58
C LYS A 72 -0.62 8.57 4.77
N LEU A 73 -1.58 7.82 4.25
CA LEU A 73 -1.35 6.68 3.37
C LEU A 73 -1.98 6.93 2.00
N GLY A 74 -1.16 6.82 0.96
CA GLY A 74 -1.60 6.74 -0.42
C GLY A 74 -1.28 5.38 -1.02
N VAL A 75 -2.05 5.00 -2.04
CA VAL A 75 -1.77 3.79 -2.85
C VAL A 75 -1.39 4.22 -4.26
N VAL A 76 -0.32 3.65 -4.79
CA VAL A 76 0.14 3.82 -6.16
C VAL A 76 -0.26 2.57 -6.94
N THR A 77 -0.84 2.73 -8.11
CA THR A 77 -1.27 1.61 -8.95
C THR A 77 -1.37 2.07 -10.41
N PHE A 78 -1.68 1.14 -11.30
CA PHE A 78 -1.94 1.41 -12.72
C PHE A 78 -3.46 1.46 -13.00
N SER A 79 -3.84 1.79 -14.24
CA SER A 79 -5.22 1.98 -14.69
C SER A 79 -5.83 3.35 -14.32
N ASP A 80 -5.39 4.41 -15.01
CA ASP A 80 -6.06 5.72 -14.86
C ASP A 80 -7.51 5.65 -15.35
N ALA A 81 -8.39 6.42 -14.70
CA ALA A 81 -9.83 6.36 -14.99
C ALA A 81 -10.14 6.74 -16.44
N THR A 82 -9.35 7.64 -17.05
CA THR A 82 -9.52 8.08 -18.43
C THR A 82 -9.22 6.99 -19.46
N SER A 83 -8.33 6.05 -19.15
CA SER A 83 -7.91 4.97 -20.05
C SER A 83 -8.88 3.80 -20.05
N VAL A 84 -9.72 3.68 -19.02
CA VAL A 84 -10.70 2.59 -18.87
C VAL A 84 -12.14 3.10 -18.81
N GLU A 85 -12.36 4.38 -19.08
CA GLU A 85 -13.69 4.99 -19.12
C GLU A 85 -14.56 4.25 -20.15
N ASN A 86 -15.70 3.72 -19.70
CA ASN A 86 -16.62 2.89 -20.50
C ASN A 86 -16.05 1.56 -21.02
N HIS A 87 -14.90 1.10 -20.51
CA HIS A 87 -14.41 -0.24 -20.86
C HIS A 87 -15.33 -1.32 -20.26
N PRO A 88 -15.80 -2.32 -21.04
CA PRO A 88 -16.80 -3.29 -20.57
C PRO A 88 -16.30 -4.22 -19.47
N VAL A 89 -14.98 -4.34 -19.29
CA VAL A 89 -14.35 -5.34 -18.41
C VAL A 89 -13.41 -4.72 -17.37
N TYR A 90 -12.84 -3.54 -17.63
CA TYR A 90 -11.79 -2.98 -16.77
C TYR A 90 -12.37 -1.94 -15.82
N ILE A 91 -11.81 -1.87 -14.62
CA ILE A 91 -12.11 -0.83 -13.63
C ILE A 91 -10.88 0.05 -13.44
N SER A 92 -11.11 1.30 -13.03
CA SER A 92 -10.01 2.21 -12.69
C SER A 92 -9.24 1.71 -11.47
N GLY A 93 -7.96 2.06 -11.38
CA GLY A 93 -7.11 1.73 -10.24
C GLY A 93 -7.68 2.25 -8.92
N GLU A 94 -8.26 3.46 -8.92
CA GLU A 94 -8.97 3.98 -7.74
C GLU A 94 -10.13 3.07 -7.32
N LYS A 95 -11.01 2.69 -8.26
CA LYS A 95 -12.12 1.79 -7.96
C LYS A 95 -11.64 0.43 -7.47
N MET A 96 -10.57 -0.09 -8.07
CA MET A 96 -9.94 -1.35 -7.68
C MET A 96 -9.44 -1.30 -6.23
N VAL A 97 -8.69 -0.26 -5.85
CA VAL A 97 -8.19 -0.08 -4.47
C VAL A 97 -9.35 0.01 -3.48
N ARG A 98 -10.39 0.81 -3.76
CA ARG A 98 -11.55 0.95 -2.86
C ARG A 98 -12.28 -0.37 -2.67
N LEU A 99 -12.51 -1.12 -3.75
CA LEU A 99 -13.13 -2.45 -3.67
C LEU A 99 -12.25 -3.45 -2.92
N ALA A 100 -10.92 -3.36 -3.05
CA ALA A 100 -10.01 -4.24 -2.33
C ALA A 100 -10.06 -3.98 -0.81
N LEU A 101 -10.12 -2.71 -0.40
CA LEU A 101 -10.28 -2.36 1.02
C LEU A 101 -11.59 -2.90 1.59
N GLU A 102 -12.70 -2.66 0.88
CA GLU A 102 -14.03 -3.12 1.27
C GLU A 102 -14.12 -4.64 1.38
N LYS A 103 -13.78 -5.35 0.30
CA LYS A 103 -13.95 -6.82 0.21
C LYS A 103 -12.99 -7.61 1.11
N SER A 104 -11.89 -7.00 1.55
CA SER A 104 -10.92 -7.63 2.45
C SER A 104 -11.13 -7.28 3.93
N ASN A 105 -12.19 -6.53 4.27
CA ASN A 105 -12.40 -5.96 5.60
C ASN A 105 -11.19 -5.14 6.09
N CYS A 106 -10.50 -4.44 5.18
CA CYS A 106 -9.40 -3.55 5.53
C CYS A 106 -9.96 -2.17 5.88
N THR A 107 -9.67 -1.70 7.09
CA THR A 107 -10.15 -0.42 7.60
C THR A 107 -9.14 0.71 7.38
N ALA A 108 -8.11 0.50 6.57
CA ALA A 108 -7.06 1.49 6.30
C ALA A 108 -7.66 2.74 5.63
N ASN A 109 -7.30 3.91 6.15
CA ASN A 109 -7.73 5.18 5.57
C ASN A 109 -6.76 5.63 4.47
N VAL A 110 -7.04 5.24 3.22
CA VAL A 110 -6.26 5.67 2.06
C VAL A 110 -6.70 7.08 1.61
N ASP A 111 -5.84 8.06 1.86
CA ASP A 111 -6.00 9.50 1.56
C ASP A 111 -6.07 9.76 0.06
N ARG A 112 -5.23 9.08 -0.73
CA ARG A 112 -5.18 9.25 -2.20
C ARG A 112 -4.77 7.97 -2.91
N VAL A 113 -5.35 7.75 -4.09
CA VAL A 113 -4.88 6.74 -5.06
C VAL A 113 -4.21 7.45 -6.23
N TYR A 114 -2.95 7.11 -6.49
CA TYR A 114 -2.16 7.59 -7.62
C TYR A 114 -2.21 6.54 -8.73
N ALA A 115 -3.26 6.59 -9.55
CA ALA A 115 -3.51 5.62 -10.62
C ALA A 115 -2.94 6.10 -11.96
N PHE A 116 -1.66 6.47 -12.06
CA PHE A 116 -1.11 7.12 -13.26
C PHE A 116 -0.18 6.22 -14.08
N TYR A 117 -0.33 6.29 -15.41
CA TYR A 117 0.62 5.77 -16.39
C TYR A 117 1.63 6.86 -16.77
N PRO A 118 2.91 6.79 -16.37
CA PRO A 118 3.89 7.72 -16.92
C PRO A 118 4.14 7.36 -18.40
N LYS A 119 3.80 8.26 -19.33
CA LYS A 119 4.10 8.11 -20.78
C LYS A 119 5.60 7.96 -21.08
N PHE A 120 6.47 8.29 -20.11
CA PHE A 120 7.91 8.11 -20.17
C PHE A 120 8.41 7.71 -18.78
N VAL A 121 8.93 6.49 -18.62
CA VAL A 121 9.47 6.01 -17.35
C VAL A 121 10.88 6.57 -17.14
N TYR A 122 11.01 7.52 -16.21
CA TYR A 122 12.22 7.65 -15.39
C TYR A 122 11.76 7.57 -13.93
N ILE A 123 11.70 6.35 -13.39
CA ILE A 123 11.67 6.16 -11.94
C ILE A 123 13.07 5.64 -11.59
N SER A 124 13.90 6.53 -11.05
CA SER A 124 15.11 6.14 -10.34
C SER A 124 14.69 5.45 -9.05
N ILE A 125 14.86 4.12 -9.00
CA ILE A 125 14.86 3.39 -7.76
C ILE A 125 16.16 3.76 -7.04
N PHE A 126 16.08 4.46 -5.92
CA PHE A 126 17.18 4.46 -4.96
C PHE A 126 17.20 3.07 -4.32
N THR A 127 17.96 2.16 -4.90
CA THR A 127 18.51 1.02 -4.16
C THR A 127 19.52 1.58 -3.17
N LEU A 128 19.29 1.33 -1.88
CA LEU A 128 20.36 1.33 -0.87
C LEU A 128 21.28 0.13 -1.14
#